data_AF-A0A973ETC7-F1
#
_entry.id   AF-A0A973ETC7-F1
#
_cell.length_a   1.000
_cell.length_b   1.000
_cell.length_c   1.000
_cell.angle_alpha   90.00
_cell.angle_beta   90.00
_cell.angle_gamma   90.00
#
_symmetry.space_group_name_H-M   'P 1'
#
loop_
_entity.id
_entity.type
_entity.pdbx_description
1 polymer ?
#
loop_
_entity_poly.entity_id
_entity_poly.type
_entity_poly.pdbx_seq_one_letter_code
_entity_poly.pdbx_strand_id
1 'polypeptide(L)'
;MLRNLPIIILFLSVTINSLPQGRSSGENLRDIVNRNGQVRITLPFPGRAQAKLISDNVSVEYADDKKISVVLSPLTVEWFINSGFSYTITDESPSKTDLSSASTQQAMEWESYPTLPQYDSIMLLFTEKYPLLCRLDTIGTSIKGRKILALKISDTPGIDGEKPAVFYTSTIHGDETGGFILMMRLAEYLLENYNSDEEITDLVNNLDIWINPLANPDGTYNKGDTIGSPVRFNSNGYDLNRNFPDPDVRQSELQKETAEMIKFLRRHRFLLSANFHSGAEVVNYPWDRWQRYHADNDWFHSISRAYADTVHNYAPQGYMTDFEYGVTNGYEWYQINGGRQDFVTYELQGREVTIELDDEYITPPEKLGALWEYNRRSLIDYLGNALYGIHGKVIRKGNGKPVPAKIFIRGHDMDNSHVFADTLTGRFVRLISPGRWNLTFTAAGYRDTTVSDILVETGRRTDIIVEMDSVVTGIHSENSKNVLLYPNPAGEFVMVRLPENVFGRLRVEIFSLTGAKLSESVIEKNDISPRILDVKNLRNGFYIISITGETLKYKHNSRLIINH
;
A
#
# COMPACT_ATOMS: atom_id res chain seq x y z
N MET A 1 19.01 -72.04 -52.82
CA MET A 1 19.71 -71.26 -53.86
C MET A 1 19.31 -69.81 -53.71
N LEU A 2 20.29 -68.97 -53.40
CA LEU A 2 20.14 -67.52 -53.30
C LEU A 2 19.69 -66.92 -54.63
N ARG A 3 18.82 -65.91 -54.58
CA ARG A 3 18.87 -64.81 -55.53
C ARG A 3 18.34 -63.52 -54.91
N ASN A 4 19.29 -62.60 -54.78
CA ASN A 4 19.23 -61.22 -54.33
C ASN A 4 17.98 -60.45 -54.78
N LEU A 5 17.32 -59.78 -53.82
CA LEU A 5 16.58 -58.55 -54.07
C LEU A 5 17.18 -57.42 -53.22
N PRO A 6 17.39 -56.22 -53.79
CA PRO A 6 18.04 -55.11 -53.10
C PRO A 6 17.09 -54.45 -52.11
N ILE A 7 17.61 -54.17 -50.91
CA ILE A 7 16.96 -53.32 -49.91
C ILE A 7 17.11 -51.87 -50.40
N ILE A 8 16.01 -51.29 -50.86
CA ILE A 8 15.91 -49.84 -51.14
C ILE A 8 15.70 -49.15 -49.78
N ILE A 9 16.76 -48.55 -49.24
CA ILE A 9 16.67 -47.62 -48.12
C ILE A 9 16.15 -46.30 -48.67
N LEU A 10 14.87 -46.03 -48.46
CA LEU A 10 14.25 -44.75 -48.77
C LEU A 10 14.74 -43.74 -47.73
N PHE A 11 15.75 -42.94 -48.08
CA PHE A 11 16.06 -41.72 -47.35
C PHE A 11 14.88 -40.75 -47.55
N LEU A 12 13.98 -40.67 -46.57
CA LEU A 12 13.07 -39.53 -46.47
C LEU A 12 13.94 -38.31 -46.12
N SER A 13 14.35 -37.57 -47.15
CA SER A 13 14.81 -36.20 -46.99
C SER A 13 13.61 -35.39 -46.51
N VAL A 14 13.44 -35.26 -45.20
CA VAL A 14 12.63 -34.18 -44.64
C VAL A 14 13.38 -32.90 -44.98
N THR A 15 12.99 -32.27 -46.08
CA THR A 15 13.32 -30.87 -46.35
C THR A 15 12.64 -30.09 -45.24
N ILE A 16 13.39 -29.82 -44.17
CA ILE A 16 13.10 -28.71 -43.28
C ILE A 16 13.15 -27.49 -44.18
N ASN A 17 11.99 -26.98 -44.58
CA ASN A 17 11.90 -25.61 -45.06
C ASN A 17 12.28 -24.72 -43.86
N SER A 18 13.58 -24.50 -43.70
CA SER A 18 14.10 -23.37 -42.96
C SER A 18 13.63 -22.13 -43.72
N LEU A 19 12.46 -21.62 -43.34
CA LEU A 19 12.14 -20.22 -43.60
C LEU A 19 13.34 -19.41 -43.09
N PRO A 20 13.87 -18.48 -43.88
CA PRO A 20 14.95 -17.64 -43.41
C PRO A 20 14.44 -16.90 -42.17
N GLN A 21 15.04 -17.17 -41.00
CA GLN A 21 14.89 -16.34 -39.83
C GLN A 21 15.34 -14.94 -40.24
N GLY A 22 14.36 -14.08 -40.52
CA GLY A 22 14.58 -12.71 -40.89
C GLY A 22 15.37 -12.04 -39.78
N ARG A 23 16.44 -11.37 -40.16
CA ARG A 23 17.23 -10.45 -39.35
C ARG A 23 16.43 -9.24 -38.81
N SER A 24 15.09 -9.29 -38.77
CA SER A 24 14.21 -8.11 -38.79
C SER A 24 13.11 -8.03 -37.72
N SER A 25 12.96 -8.99 -36.80
CA SER A 25 11.92 -8.89 -35.76
C SER A 25 12.37 -8.06 -34.55
N GLY A 26 13.61 -8.30 -34.07
CA GLY A 26 14.17 -7.58 -32.92
C GLY A 26 14.67 -6.15 -33.21
N GLU A 27 15.06 -5.84 -34.45
CA GLU A 27 15.35 -4.45 -34.86
C GLU A 27 14.08 -3.59 -34.77
N ASN A 28 12.93 -4.15 -35.16
CA ASN A 28 11.64 -3.46 -35.09
C ASN A 28 11.23 -3.10 -33.64
N LEU A 29 11.40 -4.03 -32.68
CA LEU A 29 11.07 -3.73 -31.27
C LEU A 29 11.92 -2.60 -30.69
N ARG A 30 13.22 -2.58 -30.97
CA ARG A 30 14.13 -1.51 -30.51
C ARG A 30 13.72 -0.17 -31.07
N ASP A 31 13.43 -0.13 -32.38
CA ASP A 31 13.05 1.11 -33.06
C ASP A 31 11.72 1.67 -32.54
N ILE A 32 10.72 0.81 -32.32
CA ILE A 32 9.43 1.23 -31.75
C ILE A 32 9.61 1.77 -30.33
N VAL A 33 10.34 1.06 -29.46
CA VAL A 33 10.60 1.50 -28.08
C VAL A 33 11.39 2.81 -28.04
N ASN A 34 12.42 2.95 -28.88
CA ASN A 34 13.20 4.20 -28.95
C ASN A 34 12.36 5.38 -29.42
N ARG A 35 11.44 5.16 -30.36
CA ARG A 35 10.57 6.21 -30.91
C ARG A 35 9.47 6.61 -29.94
N ASN A 36 8.80 5.63 -29.33
CA ASN A 36 7.54 5.83 -28.62
C ASN A 36 7.68 5.75 -27.10
N GLY A 37 8.79 5.22 -26.59
CA GLY A 37 9.02 4.95 -25.17
C GLY A 37 8.50 3.59 -24.71
N GLN A 38 7.70 2.90 -25.52
CA GLN A 38 7.22 1.54 -25.24
C GLN A 38 6.74 0.82 -26.50
N VAL A 39 6.50 -0.49 -26.39
CA VAL A 39 5.79 -1.31 -27.39
C VAL A 39 4.93 -2.35 -26.67
N ARG A 40 3.70 -2.57 -27.16
CA ARG A 40 2.85 -3.66 -26.68
C ARG A 40 2.96 -4.85 -27.61
N ILE A 41 3.08 -6.03 -27.00
CA ILE A 41 3.15 -7.28 -27.72
C ILE A 41 2.30 -8.34 -27.01
N THR A 42 1.87 -9.33 -27.77
CA THR A 42 1.18 -10.51 -27.25
C THR A 42 1.95 -11.77 -27.60
N LEU A 43 2.03 -12.68 -26.64
CA LEU A 43 2.59 -14.01 -26.80
C LEU A 43 1.49 -15.08 -26.62
N PRO A 44 1.58 -16.25 -27.26
CA PRO A 44 0.80 -17.41 -26.85
C PRO A 44 1.06 -17.75 -25.38
N PHE A 45 0.03 -18.13 -24.62
CA PHE A 45 0.17 -18.42 -23.19
C PHE A 45 1.13 -19.60 -22.97
N PRO A 46 2.28 -19.39 -22.29
CA PRO A 46 3.33 -20.39 -22.23
C PRO A 46 3.19 -21.34 -21.02
N GLY A 47 2.09 -21.25 -20.29
CA GLY A 47 1.90 -21.91 -19.00
C GLY A 47 2.44 -21.08 -17.82
N ARG A 48 1.90 -21.33 -16.62
CA ARG A 48 2.15 -20.50 -15.41
C ARG A 48 3.62 -20.30 -15.06
N ALA A 49 4.47 -21.32 -15.20
CA ALA A 49 5.89 -21.21 -14.87
C ALA A 49 6.63 -20.20 -15.77
N GLN A 50 6.36 -20.23 -17.07
CA GLN A 50 6.99 -19.32 -18.01
C GLN A 50 6.30 -17.94 -18.03
N ALA A 51 4.99 -17.88 -17.76
CA ALA A 51 4.28 -16.63 -17.52
C ALA A 51 4.85 -15.88 -16.30
N LYS A 52 5.17 -16.60 -15.22
CA LYS A 52 5.87 -16.02 -14.06
C LYS A 52 7.25 -15.45 -14.45
N LEU A 53 8.05 -16.22 -15.19
CA LEU A 53 9.37 -15.74 -15.67
C LEU A 53 9.23 -14.44 -16.48
N ILE A 54 8.21 -14.35 -17.33
CA ILE A 54 7.89 -13.14 -18.08
C ILE A 54 7.52 -12.01 -17.11
N SER A 55 6.58 -12.22 -16.18
CA SER A 55 6.16 -11.20 -15.22
C SER A 55 7.26 -10.70 -14.28
N ASP A 56 8.28 -11.53 -14.00
CA ASP A 56 9.42 -11.14 -13.17
C ASP A 56 10.38 -10.17 -13.90
N ASN A 57 10.31 -10.07 -15.23
CA ASN A 57 11.29 -9.34 -16.04
C ASN A 57 10.67 -8.27 -16.95
N VAL A 58 9.40 -8.39 -17.32
CA VAL A 58 8.68 -7.42 -18.16
C VAL A 58 7.32 -7.11 -17.55
N SER A 59 6.76 -5.96 -17.93
CA SER A 59 5.44 -5.55 -17.45
C SER A 59 4.35 -6.32 -18.19
N VAL A 60 3.62 -7.16 -17.45
CA VAL A 60 2.42 -7.85 -17.94
C VAL A 60 1.21 -6.95 -17.72
N GLU A 61 0.41 -6.78 -18.76
CA GLU A 61 -0.84 -5.99 -18.71
C GLU A 61 -2.09 -6.88 -18.69
N TYR A 62 -2.01 -8.10 -19.25
CA TYR A 62 -3.14 -9.04 -19.28
C TYR A 62 -2.65 -10.48 -19.51
N ALA A 63 -3.35 -11.46 -18.95
CA ALA A 63 -3.16 -12.88 -19.28
C ALA A 63 -4.48 -13.66 -19.24
N ASP A 64 -4.62 -14.63 -20.14
CA ASP A 64 -5.69 -15.65 -20.13
C ASP A 64 -5.11 -17.04 -20.47
N ASP A 65 -5.98 -18.02 -20.74
CA ASP A 65 -5.59 -19.39 -21.09
C ASP A 65 -4.93 -19.52 -22.48
N LYS A 66 -4.99 -18.48 -23.31
CA LYS A 66 -4.54 -18.46 -24.71
C LYS A 66 -3.36 -17.53 -24.94
N LYS A 67 -3.28 -16.40 -24.23
CA LYS A 67 -2.28 -15.36 -24.47
C LYS A 67 -1.78 -14.69 -23.18
N ILE A 68 -0.63 -14.04 -23.31
CA ILE A 68 -0.12 -13.07 -22.36
C ILE A 68 0.26 -11.80 -23.12
N SER A 69 -0.27 -10.65 -22.69
CA SER A 69 0.04 -9.33 -23.23
C SER A 69 1.04 -8.64 -22.31
N VAL A 70 2.07 -8.06 -22.91
CA VAL A 70 3.15 -7.38 -22.18
C VAL A 70 3.53 -6.08 -22.84
N VAL A 71 3.99 -5.14 -22.03
CA VAL A 71 4.54 -3.86 -22.46
C VAL A 71 6.04 -3.86 -22.21
N LEU A 72 6.81 -3.55 -23.25
CA LEU A 72 8.26 -3.42 -23.14
C LEU A 72 8.65 -1.95 -23.05
N SER A 73 9.59 -1.66 -22.15
CA SER A 73 10.23 -0.36 -21.96
C SER A 73 11.66 -0.39 -22.49
N PRO A 74 12.36 0.76 -22.55
CA PRO A 74 13.78 0.79 -22.87
C PRO A 74 14.65 -0.09 -21.95
N LEU A 75 14.18 -0.37 -20.73
CA LEU A 75 14.89 -1.23 -19.77
C LEU A 75 14.73 -2.72 -20.05
N THR A 76 13.62 -3.12 -20.68
CA THR A 76 13.19 -4.53 -20.74
C THR A 76 13.23 -5.12 -22.14
N VAL A 77 13.29 -4.28 -23.18
CA VAL A 77 13.28 -4.71 -24.58
C VAL A 77 14.44 -5.65 -24.94
N GLU A 78 15.65 -5.40 -24.44
CA GLU A 78 16.81 -6.25 -24.71
C GLU A 78 16.69 -7.63 -24.07
N TRP A 79 16.21 -7.68 -22.82
CA TRP A 79 15.96 -8.95 -22.14
C TRP A 79 14.95 -9.80 -22.92
N PHE A 80 13.88 -9.16 -23.39
CA PHE A 80 12.84 -9.86 -24.14
C PHE A 80 13.38 -10.42 -25.48
N ILE A 81 14.12 -9.60 -26.24
CA ILE A 81 14.72 -10.03 -27.52
C ILE A 81 15.67 -11.22 -27.30
N ASN A 82 16.50 -11.16 -26.26
CA ASN A 82 17.46 -12.23 -25.93
C ASN A 82 16.78 -13.51 -25.43
N SER A 83 15.55 -13.43 -24.93
CA SER A 83 14.78 -14.59 -24.48
C SER A 83 14.25 -15.45 -25.63
N GLY A 84 14.18 -14.91 -26.86
CA GLY A 84 13.79 -15.68 -28.05
C GLY A 84 12.31 -16.08 -28.09
N PHE A 85 11.46 -15.41 -27.32
CA PHE A 85 10.02 -15.65 -27.33
C PHE A 85 9.39 -15.35 -28.68
N SER A 86 8.36 -16.12 -29.05
CA SER A 86 7.50 -15.77 -30.18
C SER A 86 6.44 -14.75 -29.75
N TYR A 87 6.25 -13.70 -30.55
CA TYR A 87 5.35 -12.61 -30.22
C TYR A 87 4.70 -12.01 -31.47
N THR A 88 3.61 -11.28 -31.25
CA THR A 88 2.97 -10.39 -32.22
C THR A 88 2.94 -8.98 -31.64
N ILE A 89 3.29 -7.97 -32.44
CA ILE A 89 3.14 -6.56 -32.04
C ILE A 89 1.67 -6.20 -32.14
N THR A 90 1.09 -5.70 -31.04
CA THR A 90 -0.33 -5.36 -30.95
C THR A 90 -0.58 -3.86 -31.00
N ASP A 91 0.36 -3.06 -30.53
CA ASP A 91 0.30 -1.61 -30.59
C ASP A 91 1.69 -1.01 -30.82
N GLU A 92 1.82 -0.28 -31.94
CA GLU A 92 3.01 0.46 -32.32
C GLU A 92 2.94 1.95 -31.96
N SER A 93 1.84 2.46 -31.38
CA SER A 93 1.70 3.88 -31.03
C SER A 93 0.61 4.10 -29.96
N PRO A 94 0.96 4.58 -28.75
CA PRO A 94 -0.03 5.38 -28.02
C PRO A 94 -0.38 6.59 -28.91
N SER A 95 -1.66 6.96 -28.94
CA SER A 95 -2.27 8.00 -29.79
C SER A 95 -1.34 9.16 -30.21
N LYS A 96 -1.50 9.68 -31.44
CA LYS A 96 -0.87 10.94 -31.87
C LYS A 96 -1.79 12.16 -31.72
N THR A 97 -3.05 11.93 -31.37
CA THR A 97 -4.03 12.99 -31.21
C THR A 97 -3.96 13.47 -29.77
N ASP A 98 -3.70 14.76 -29.60
CA ASP A 98 -3.75 15.41 -28.29
C ASP A 98 -5.18 15.30 -27.73
N LEU A 99 -5.32 14.66 -26.58
CA LEU A 99 -6.60 14.45 -25.91
C LEU A 99 -6.93 15.55 -24.89
N SER A 100 -6.01 16.52 -24.71
CA SER A 100 -6.19 17.57 -23.73
C SER A 100 -7.19 18.65 -24.15
N SER A 101 -7.93 19.14 -23.16
CA SER A 101 -8.91 20.20 -23.28
C SER A 101 -8.27 21.55 -23.63
N ALA A 102 -9.02 22.42 -24.29
CA ALA A 102 -8.58 23.75 -24.64
C ALA A 102 -8.56 24.72 -23.45
N SER A 103 -9.29 24.43 -22.37
CA SER A 103 -9.39 25.31 -21.20
C SER A 103 -9.75 24.56 -19.91
N THR A 104 -9.41 25.14 -18.76
CA THR A 104 -9.78 24.58 -17.44
C THR A 104 -11.29 24.38 -17.31
N GLN A 105 -12.10 25.31 -17.84
CA GLN A 105 -13.56 25.20 -17.81
C GLN A 105 -14.03 23.95 -18.56
N GLN A 106 -13.49 23.69 -19.74
CA GLN A 106 -13.81 22.50 -20.53
C GLN A 106 -13.33 21.21 -19.85
N ALA A 107 -12.14 21.21 -19.23
CA ALA A 107 -11.66 20.06 -18.47
C ALA A 107 -12.60 19.70 -17.30
N MET A 108 -13.19 20.69 -16.64
CA MET A 108 -14.14 20.49 -15.54
C MET A 108 -15.55 20.08 -15.99
N GLU A 109 -15.80 19.97 -17.29
CA GLU A 109 -16.99 19.26 -17.80
C GLU A 109 -16.82 17.74 -17.71
N TRP A 110 -15.59 17.27 -17.43
CA TRP A 110 -15.21 15.85 -17.29
C TRP A 110 -15.42 14.99 -18.53
N GLU A 111 -15.58 15.62 -19.69
CA GLU A 111 -15.68 14.98 -21.02
C GLU A 111 -14.40 15.20 -21.85
N SER A 112 -13.30 15.57 -21.19
CA SER A 112 -11.97 15.74 -21.80
C SER A 112 -10.87 15.68 -20.74
N TYR A 113 -9.61 15.57 -21.18
CA TYR A 113 -8.47 15.51 -20.25
C TYR A 113 -7.89 16.89 -19.96
N PRO A 114 -7.53 17.24 -18.72
CA PRO A 114 -6.80 18.47 -18.47
C PRO A 114 -5.37 18.39 -19.02
N THR A 115 -4.82 19.53 -19.43
CA THR A 115 -3.35 19.71 -19.46
C THR A 115 -2.80 19.69 -18.03
N LEU A 116 -1.51 19.44 -17.85
CA LEU A 116 -0.90 19.40 -16.52
C LEU A 116 -1.13 20.71 -15.72
N PRO A 117 -0.96 21.93 -16.29
CA PRO A 117 -1.31 23.17 -15.60
C PRO A 117 -2.80 23.30 -15.28
N GLN A 118 -3.69 22.80 -16.15
CA GLN A 118 -5.13 22.81 -15.86
C GLN A 118 -5.45 21.88 -14.68
N TYR A 119 -4.86 20.68 -14.63
CA TYR A 119 -5.01 19.75 -13.51
C TYR A 119 -4.57 20.37 -12.19
N ASP A 120 -3.37 20.95 -12.14
CA ASP A 120 -2.86 21.65 -10.96
C ASP A 120 -3.82 22.77 -10.53
N SER A 121 -4.37 23.53 -11.48
CA SER A 121 -5.32 24.61 -11.21
C SER A 121 -6.65 24.09 -10.66
N ILE A 122 -7.17 22.98 -11.19
CA ILE A 122 -8.42 22.35 -10.74
C ILE A 122 -8.29 21.85 -9.31
N MET A 123 -7.18 21.15 -8.99
CA MET A 123 -6.94 20.63 -7.65
C MET A 123 -6.83 21.75 -6.61
N LEU A 124 -6.23 22.90 -6.98
CA LEU A 124 -6.21 24.10 -6.14
C LEU A 124 -7.60 24.72 -5.99
N LEU A 125 -8.36 24.82 -7.09
CA LEU A 125 -9.71 25.38 -7.10
C LEU A 125 -10.65 24.65 -6.14
N PHE A 126 -10.55 23.33 -5.98
CA PHE A 126 -11.33 22.60 -4.98
C PHE A 126 -11.10 23.15 -3.57
N THR A 127 -9.86 23.45 -3.20
CA THR A 127 -9.53 24.02 -1.88
C THR A 127 -10.00 25.47 -1.71
N GLU A 128 -10.06 26.23 -2.80
CA GLU A 128 -10.56 27.60 -2.79
C GLU A 128 -12.10 27.64 -2.66
N LYS A 129 -12.80 26.73 -3.35
CA LYS A 129 -14.27 26.63 -3.34
C LYS A 129 -14.80 25.96 -2.06
N TYR A 130 -14.05 24.99 -1.49
CA TYR A 130 -14.45 24.20 -0.33
C TYR A 130 -13.40 24.16 0.79
N PRO A 131 -12.96 25.31 1.33
CA PRO A 131 -11.84 25.39 2.28
C PRO A 131 -12.11 24.72 3.64
N LEU A 132 -13.38 24.47 3.97
CA LEU A 132 -13.79 23.79 5.20
C LEU A 132 -13.93 22.27 5.02
N LEU A 133 -13.98 21.77 3.78
CA LEU A 133 -14.24 20.36 3.49
C LEU A 133 -13.05 19.65 2.84
N CYS A 134 -12.07 20.38 2.33
CA CYS A 134 -10.90 19.74 1.73
C CYS A 134 -9.58 20.48 1.95
N ARG A 135 -8.50 19.73 1.79
CA ARG A 135 -7.12 20.23 1.75
C ARG A 135 -6.35 19.50 0.68
N LEU A 136 -5.52 20.24 -0.05
CA LEU A 136 -4.59 19.69 -1.02
C LEU A 136 -3.26 19.38 -0.33
N ASP A 137 -2.78 18.15 -0.47
CA ASP A 137 -1.43 17.74 -0.11
C ASP A 137 -0.69 17.25 -1.35
N THR A 138 0.61 17.06 -1.21
CA THR A 138 1.49 16.51 -2.24
C THR A 138 2.14 15.26 -1.69
N ILE A 139 1.86 14.10 -2.31
CA ILE A 139 2.50 12.81 -1.98
C ILE A 139 4.02 12.95 -2.13
N GLY A 140 4.43 13.65 -3.18
CA GLY A 140 5.83 13.95 -3.48
C GLY A 140 5.96 14.51 -4.89
N THR A 141 7.10 14.29 -5.52
CA THR A 141 7.33 14.69 -6.91
C THR A 141 7.84 13.53 -7.74
N SER A 142 7.47 13.50 -9.02
CA SER A 142 8.02 12.58 -10.01
C SER A 142 9.51 12.82 -10.26
N ILE A 143 10.12 11.94 -11.06
CA ILE A 143 11.49 12.09 -11.53
C ILE A 143 11.70 13.41 -12.28
N LYS A 144 10.77 13.83 -13.15
CA LYS A 144 10.81 15.16 -13.82
C LYS A 144 10.39 16.33 -12.91
N GLY A 145 10.14 16.09 -11.63
CA GLY A 145 9.81 17.14 -10.65
C GLY A 145 8.35 17.60 -10.67
N ARG A 146 7.45 16.87 -11.32
CA ARG A 146 6.01 17.17 -11.33
C ARG A 146 5.38 16.74 -10.01
N LYS A 147 4.43 17.51 -9.49
CA LYS A 147 3.77 17.19 -8.23
C LYS A 147 2.86 15.97 -8.40
N ILE A 148 2.83 15.11 -7.38
CA ILE A 148 1.86 14.03 -7.26
C ILE A 148 0.86 14.48 -6.20
N LEU A 149 -0.29 14.98 -6.64
CA LEU A 149 -1.25 15.67 -5.78
C LEU A 149 -2.27 14.70 -5.18
N ALA A 150 -2.65 14.93 -3.92
CA ALA A 150 -3.73 14.22 -3.25
C ALA A 150 -4.65 15.20 -2.54
N LEU A 151 -5.97 15.06 -2.75
CA LEU A 151 -6.97 15.86 -2.06
C LEU A 151 -7.52 15.06 -0.87
N LYS A 152 -7.43 15.62 0.33
CA LYS A 152 -8.16 15.14 1.51
C LYS A 152 -9.53 15.80 1.54
N ILE A 153 -10.60 15.01 1.65
CA ILE A 153 -11.99 15.44 1.83
C ILE A 153 -12.51 14.89 3.16
N SER A 154 -13.04 15.77 4.01
CA SER A 154 -13.50 15.48 5.38
C SER A 154 -14.23 16.73 5.91
N ASP A 155 -15.21 16.61 6.81
CA ASP A 155 -15.77 17.73 7.57
C ASP A 155 -14.77 18.33 8.59
N THR A 156 -13.67 17.62 8.86
CA THR A 156 -12.55 18.10 9.69
C THR A 156 -11.21 17.91 8.96
N PRO A 157 -10.99 18.53 7.79
CA PRO A 157 -9.85 18.21 6.94
C PRO A 157 -8.50 18.64 7.55
N GLY A 158 -8.53 19.43 8.63
CA GLY A 158 -7.34 19.83 9.37
C GLY A 158 -6.94 19.00 10.57
N ILE A 159 -7.72 17.96 10.89
CA ILE A 159 -7.46 17.07 12.01
C ILE A 159 -7.17 15.69 11.42
N ASP A 160 -6.02 15.11 11.77
CA ASP A 160 -5.63 13.77 11.34
C ASP A 160 -5.84 12.76 12.49
N GLY A 161 -6.21 11.52 12.14
CA GLY A 161 -6.23 10.39 13.08
C GLY A 161 -7.49 10.22 13.91
N GLU A 162 -8.52 11.07 13.71
CA GLU A 162 -9.82 10.90 14.38
C GLU A 162 -10.80 10.02 13.61
N LYS A 163 -10.59 9.82 12.30
CA LYS A 163 -11.49 9.07 11.42
C LYS A 163 -10.72 7.98 10.68
N PRO A 164 -11.38 6.87 10.31
CA PRO A 164 -10.79 5.94 9.35
C PRO A 164 -10.38 6.68 8.08
N ALA A 165 -9.13 6.52 7.68
CA ALA A 165 -8.62 7.10 6.45
C ALA A 165 -8.78 6.10 5.30
N VAL A 166 -9.32 6.56 4.18
CA VAL A 166 -9.47 5.77 2.94
C VAL A 166 -8.72 6.43 1.79
N PHE A 167 -8.24 5.63 0.83
CA PHE A 167 -7.42 6.16 -0.25
C PHE A 167 -7.77 5.59 -1.62
N TYR A 168 -8.21 6.47 -2.52
CA TYR A 168 -8.32 6.18 -3.94
C TYR A 168 -7.17 6.81 -4.71
N THR A 169 -6.59 6.04 -5.62
CA THR A 169 -5.59 6.55 -6.56
C THR A 169 -5.77 5.93 -7.93
N SER A 170 -5.33 6.62 -8.96
CA SER A 170 -5.36 6.13 -10.33
C SER A 170 -4.09 6.50 -11.07
N THR A 171 -3.94 5.93 -12.27
CA THR A 171 -2.92 6.36 -13.24
C THR A 171 -1.50 6.16 -12.68
N ILE A 172 -1.28 5.06 -11.95
CA ILE A 172 0.08 4.60 -11.60
C ILE A 172 0.83 4.12 -12.85
N HIS A 173 0.08 3.60 -13.82
CA HIS A 173 0.51 3.51 -15.20
C HIS A 173 0.05 4.76 -15.95
N GLY A 174 0.98 5.44 -16.62
CA GLY A 174 0.70 6.76 -17.19
C GLY A 174 -0.25 6.77 -18.38
N ASP A 175 -0.46 5.62 -19.03
CA ASP A 175 -1.37 5.47 -20.16
C ASP A 175 -2.69 4.78 -19.80
N GLU A 176 -2.99 4.59 -18.52
CA GLU A 176 -4.29 4.13 -17.99
C GLU A 176 -5.10 5.34 -17.51
N THR A 177 -5.74 6.06 -18.44
CA THR A 177 -6.18 7.45 -18.23
C THR A 177 -7.61 7.60 -17.75
N GLY A 178 -8.48 6.59 -17.89
CA GLY A 178 -9.89 6.68 -17.47
C GLY A 178 -10.05 7.05 -15.99
N GLY A 179 -9.29 6.38 -15.12
CA GLY A 179 -9.28 6.63 -13.68
C GLY A 179 -8.92 8.07 -13.30
N PHE A 180 -8.05 8.74 -14.08
CA PHE A 180 -7.65 10.12 -13.83
C PHE A 180 -8.86 11.06 -13.75
N ILE A 181 -9.78 10.96 -14.71
CA ILE A 181 -10.97 11.81 -14.78
C ILE A 181 -11.99 11.39 -13.73
N LEU A 182 -12.22 10.07 -13.56
CA LEU A 182 -13.14 9.55 -12.56
C LEU A 182 -12.79 10.02 -11.15
N MET A 183 -11.50 10.05 -10.80
CA MET A 183 -11.05 10.52 -9.48
C MET A 183 -11.27 12.02 -9.27
N MET A 184 -11.02 12.86 -10.28
CA MET A 184 -11.32 14.30 -10.16
C MET A 184 -12.83 14.57 -10.09
N ARG A 185 -13.62 13.87 -10.91
CA ARG A 185 -15.08 13.98 -10.91
C ARG A 185 -15.69 13.47 -9.60
N LEU A 186 -15.15 12.39 -9.02
CA LEU A 186 -15.55 11.92 -7.69
C LEU A 186 -15.24 12.96 -6.61
N ALA A 187 -14.06 13.59 -6.66
CA ALA A 187 -13.71 14.64 -5.70
C ALA A 187 -14.70 15.81 -5.76
N GLU A 188 -15.03 16.31 -6.97
CA GLU A 188 -16.05 17.34 -7.13
C GLU A 188 -17.42 16.87 -6.64
N TYR A 189 -17.84 15.65 -6.99
CA TYR A 189 -19.13 15.09 -6.61
C TYR A 189 -19.30 15.00 -5.08
N LEU A 190 -18.28 14.53 -4.36
CA LEU A 190 -18.30 14.47 -2.89
C LEU A 190 -18.43 15.87 -2.27
N LEU A 191 -17.73 16.86 -2.82
CA LEU A 191 -17.74 18.23 -2.33
C LEU A 191 -19.05 18.96 -2.62
N GLU A 192 -19.63 18.76 -3.81
CA GLU A 192 -20.87 19.39 -4.24
C GLU A 192 -22.11 18.81 -3.57
N ASN A 193 -22.07 17.53 -3.20
CA ASN A 193 -23.22 16.83 -2.62
C ASN A 193 -23.20 16.75 -1.09
N TYR A 194 -22.18 17.32 -0.45
CA TYR A 194 -22.15 17.43 1.01
C TYR A 194 -23.27 18.34 1.54
N ASN A 195 -24.05 17.86 2.52
CA ASN A 195 -25.30 18.41 3.05
C ASN A 195 -26.54 18.37 2.14
N SER A 196 -26.42 17.90 0.89
CA SER A 196 -27.58 17.72 0.00
C SER A 196 -27.92 16.24 -0.25
N ASP A 197 -26.93 15.36 -0.17
CA ASP A 197 -27.07 13.92 -0.24
C ASP A 197 -26.66 13.29 1.11
N GLU A 198 -27.54 12.47 1.70
CA GLU A 198 -27.34 11.89 3.03
C GLU A 198 -26.16 10.90 3.06
N GLU A 199 -25.98 10.10 2.01
CA GLU A 199 -24.89 9.13 1.93
C GLU A 199 -23.54 9.83 1.81
N ILE A 200 -23.46 10.83 0.93
CA ILE A 200 -22.23 11.63 0.77
C ILE A 200 -21.91 12.39 2.06
N THR A 201 -22.92 12.93 2.72
CA THR A 201 -22.76 13.61 4.00
C THR A 201 -22.25 12.66 5.08
N ASP A 202 -22.77 11.44 5.16
CA ASP A 202 -22.30 10.42 6.11
C ASP A 202 -20.84 10.01 5.85
N LEU A 203 -20.46 9.81 4.58
CA LEU A 203 -19.07 9.50 4.21
C LEU A 203 -18.11 10.62 4.61
N VAL A 204 -18.41 11.87 4.23
CA VAL A 204 -17.53 13.02 4.53
C VAL A 204 -17.43 13.29 6.03
N ASN A 205 -18.50 13.05 6.79
CA ASN A 205 -18.52 13.22 8.25
C ASN A 205 -17.70 12.17 8.99
N ASN A 206 -17.63 10.95 8.46
CA ASN A 206 -17.10 9.80 9.20
C ASN A 206 -15.78 9.28 8.65
N LEU A 207 -15.33 9.72 7.48
CA LEU A 207 -14.08 9.27 6.84
C LEU A 207 -13.14 10.45 6.57
N ASP A 208 -11.84 10.15 6.61
CA ASP A 208 -10.83 10.97 5.95
C ASP A 208 -10.59 10.39 4.54
N ILE A 209 -11.25 10.95 3.54
CA ILE A 209 -11.21 10.46 2.15
C ILE A 209 -10.04 11.12 1.41
N TRP A 210 -9.09 10.32 0.95
CA TRP A 210 -7.96 10.80 0.17
C TRP A 210 -8.09 10.35 -1.28
N ILE A 211 -7.91 11.28 -2.22
CA ILE A 211 -8.01 11.01 -3.66
C ILE A 211 -6.76 11.52 -4.37
N ASN A 212 -6.04 10.63 -5.04
CA ASN A 212 -4.89 10.93 -5.91
C ASN A 212 -5.20 10.55 -7.37
N PRO A 213 -5.65 11.50 -8.21
CA PRO A 213 -6.02 11.20 -9.59
C PRO A 213 -4.86 10.78 -10.51
N LEU A 214 -3.63 11.18 -10.19
CA LEU A 214 -2.49 11.05 -11.09
C LEU A 214 -1.22 10.64 -10.32
N ALA A 215 -0.98 9.34 -10.21
CA ALA A 215 0.21 8.81 -9.54
C ALA A 215 1.48 8.87 -10.41
N ASN A 216 1.35 8.79 -11.73
CA ASN A 216 2.46 8.85 -12.69
C ASN A 216 2.29 10.00 -13.71
N PRO A 217 2.49 11.27 -13.29
CA PRO A 217 2.40 12.42 -14.19
C PRO A 217 3.49 12.43 -15.27
N ASP A 218 4.61 11.73 -15.06
CA ASP A 218 5.70 11.64 -16.03
C ASP A 218 5.34 10.76 -17.23
N GLY A 219 4.72 9.62 -16.98
CA GLY A 219 4.22 8.71 -18.01
C GLY A 219 3.03 9.31 -18.77
N THR A 220 2.08 9.92 -18.06
CA THR A 220 0.88 10.51 -18.65
C THR A 220 1.22 11.69 -19.58
N TYR A 221 2.02 12.63 -19.08
CA TYR A 221 2.43 13.82 -19.82
C TYR A 221 3.85 13.63 -20.41
N ASN A 222 4.07 12.51 -21.10
CA ASN A 222 5.40 12.07 -21.53
C ASN A 222 6.14 13.11 -22.41
N LYS A 223 5.43 13.77 -23.32
CA LYS A 223 5.97 14.64 -24.38
C LYS A 223 5.71 16.14 -24.18
N GLY A 224 5.24 16.57 -23.02
CA GLY A 224 4.91 17.97 -22.75
C GLY A 224 3.94 18.09 -21.58
N ASP A 225 3.01 19.04 -21.66
CA ASP A 225 1.96 19.25 -20.67
C ASP A 225 0.58 18.79 -21.14
N THR A 226 0.52 18.17 -22.33
CA THR A 226 -0.70 17.62 -22.92
C THR A 226 -0.62 16.10 -23.05
N ILE A 227 -1.77 15.43 -23.12
CA ILE A 227 -1.86 13.97 -23.24
C ILE A 227 -1.86 13.59 -24.72
N GLY A 228 -0.68 13.68 -25.32
CA GLY A 228 -0.44 13.23 -26.70
C GLY A 228 -0.13 11.74 -26.74
N SER A 229 1.06 11.36 -26.24
CA SER A 229 1.57 9.99 -26.30
C SER A 229 1.96 9.49 -24.90
N PRO A 230 0.96 9.22 -24.04
CA PRO A 230 1.22 8.71 -22.70
C PRO A 230 1.89 7.33 -22.78
N VAL A 231 2.63 6.99 -21.74
CA VAL A 231 3.30 5.69 -21.60
C VAL A 231 3.04 5.11 -20.21
N ARG A 232 3.03 3.78 -20.13
CA ARG A 232 2.81 3.01 -18.90
C ARG A 232 3.80 3.36 -17.81
N PHE A 233 5.07 3.40 -18.17
CA PHE A 233 6.19 3.48 -17.23
C PHE A 233 6.38 4.89 -16.65
N ASN A 234 7.14 5.00 -15.56
CA ASN A 234 7.67 6.29 -15.14
C ASN A 234 8.76 6.78 -16.14
N SER A 235 9.31 7.98 -15.93
CA SER A 235 10.29 8.53 -16.88
C SER A 235 11.63 7.79 -16.95
N ASN A 236 11.93 6.91 -15.99
CA ASN A 236 13.08 6.01 -16.04
C ASN A 236 12.77 4.67 -16.74
N GLY A 237 11.53 4.42 -17.15
CA GLY A 237 11.14 3.19 -17.84
C GLY A 237 10.78 2.03 -16.90
N TYR A 238 10.58 2.29 -15.61
CA TYR A 238 10.15 1.30 -14.61
C TYR A 238 8.63 1.24 -14.50
N ASP A 239 8.11 0.03 -14.30
CA ASP A 239 6.72 -0.20 -13.92
C ASP A 239 6.57 0.07 -12.41
N LEU A 240 5.81 1.10 -12.06
CA LEU A 240 5.61 1.50 -10.67
C LEU A 240 4.81 0.46 -9.87
N ASN A 241 3.94 -0.32 -10.51
CA ASN A 241 3.19 -1.42 -9.89
C ASN A 241 3.96 -2.77 -9.93
N ARG A 242 5.27 -2.73 -10.15
CA ARG A 242 6.23 -3.81 -9.89
C ARG A 242 7.40 -3.36 -9.00
N ASN A 243 7.31 -2.15 -8.43
CA ASN A 243 8.43 -1.49 -7.76
C ASN A 243 8.27 -1.37 -6.23
N PHE A 244 7.15 -1.83 -5.66
CA PHE A 244 6.96 -1.84 -4.20
C PHE A 244 7.72 -3.00 -3.53
N PRO A 245 8.07 -2.85 -2.24
CA PRO A 245 8.69 -3.92 -1.46
C PRO A 245 7.84 -5.19 -1.44
N ASP A 246 8.50 -6.31 -1.70
CA ASP A 246 7.90 -7.64 -1.73
C ASP A 246 8.78 -8.61 -0.93
N PRO A 247 8.19 -9.51 -0.13
CA PRO A 247 8.94 -10.43 0.72
C PRO A 247 9.63 -11.56 -0.07
N ASP A 248 9.17 -11.87 -1.29
CA ASP A 248 9.65 -13.04 -2.04
C ASP A 248 10.66 -12.69 -3.14
N VAL A 249 10.74 -11.42 -3.53
CA VAL A 249 11.67 -10.96 -4.55
C VAL A 249 12.59 -9.86 -4.04
N ARG A 250 13.78 -9.77 -4.65
CA ARG A 250 14.69 -8.67 -4.34
C ARG A 250 14.11 -7.38 -4.89
N GLN A 251 14.08 -6.36 -4.05
CA GLN A 251 13.70 -5.01 -4.42
C GLN A 251 14.59 -4.51 -5.59
N SER A 252 13.95 -4.17 -6.71
CA SER A 252 14.56 -3.42 -7.81
C SER A 252 14.90 -2.00 -7.35
N GLU A 253 15.66 -1.23 -8.14
CA GLU A 253 15.91 0.18 -7.86
C GLU A 253 14.59 0.92 -7.55
N LEU A 254 14.49 1.43 -6.33
CA LEU A 254 13.27 2.08 -5.86
C LEU A 254 13.12 3.43 -6.56
N GLN A 255 12.04 3.58 -7.32
CA GLN A 255 11.74 4.81 -8.04
C GLN A 255 11.27 5.90 -7.10
N LYS A 256 11.49 7.15 -7.48
CA LYS A 256 11.16 8.32 -6.66
C LYS A 256 9.66 8.37 -6.36
N GLU A 257 8.82 8.15 -7.37
CA GLU A 257 7.36 8.10 -7.22
C GLU A 257 6.95 7.04 -6.18
N THR A 258 7.49 5.83 -6.30
CA THR A 258 7.23 4.72 -5.37
C THR A 258 7.72 5.04 -3.95
N ALA A 259 8.90 5.63 -3.81
CA ALA A 259 9.46 5.99 -2.50
C ALA A 259 8.60 7.04 -1.78
N GLU A 260 8.14 8.06 -2.50
CA GLU A 260 7.24 9.09 -1.95
C GLU A 260 5.86 8.50 -1.63
N MET A 261 5.31 7.65 -2.51
CA MET A 261 4.05 6.92 -2.24
C MET A 261 4.16 6.05 -0.98
N ILE A 262 5.27 5.31 -0.78
CA ILE A 262 5.49 4.50 0.42
C ILE A 262 5.50 5.36 1.69
N LYS A 263 6.16 6.52 1.66
CA LYS A 263 6.18 7.46 2.80
C LYS A 263 4.77 7.94 3.11
N PHE A 264 4.01 8.30 2.08
CA PHE A 264 2.64 8.77 2.20
C PHE A 264 1.72 7.68 2.78
N LEU A 265 1.73 6.47 2.21
CA LEU A 265 0.96 5.33 2.71
C LEU A 265 1.30 4.99 4.18
N ARG A 266 2.59 5.01 4.55
CA ARG A 266 3.03 4.75 5.94
C ARG A 266 2.61 5.85 6.91
N ARG A 267 2.58 7.11 6.48
CA ARG A 267 2.18 8.25 7.29
C ARG A 267 0.69 8.20 7.61
N HIS A 268 -0.15 7.91 6.61
CA HIS A 268 -1.60 7.98 6.76
C HIS A 268 -2.23 6.66 7.22
N ARG A 269 -1.56 5.52 7.01
CA ARG A 269 -2.03 4.19 7.40
C ARG A 269 -3.48 3.92 6.99
N PHE A 270 -3.76 4.07 5.69
CA PHE A 270 -5.10 3.88 5.13
C PHE A 270 -5.69 2.53 5.50
N LEU A 271 -6.93 2.56 5.99
CA LEU A 271 -7.68 1.38 6.36
C LEU A 271 -8.14 0.62 5.11
N LEU A 272 -8.74 1.35 4.17
CA LEU A 272 -9.31 0.85 2.93
C LEU A 272 -8.77 1.67 1.77
N SER A 273 -8.40 1.01 0.68
CA SER A 273 -7.94 1.68 -0.53
C SER A 273 -8.34 0.94 -1.79
N ALA A 274 -8.30 1.66 -2.91
CA ALA A 274 -8.36 1.09 -4.24
C ALA A 274 -7.36 1.81 -5.15
N ASN A 275 -6.68 1.06 -6.02
CA ASN A 275 -5.93 1.62 -7.14
C ASN A 275 -6.67 1.31 -8.45
N PHE A 276 -6.91 2.32 -9.27
CA PHE A 276 -7.66 2.20 -10.52
C PHE A 276 -6.73 2.09 -11.72
N HIS A 277 -7.05 1.12 -12.58
CA HIS A 277 -6.27 0.66 -13.71
C HIS A 277 -7.16 0.50 -14.96
N SER A 278 -6.55 0.06 -16.06
CA SER A 278 -7.22 -0.28 -17.32
C SER A 278 -6.48 -1.41 -18.05
N GLY A 279 -7.13 -2.04 -19.01
CA GLY A 279 -6.67 -3.21 -19.75
C GLY A 279 -7.53 -4.47 -19.53
N ALA A 280 -8.53 -4.37 -18.67
CA ALA A 280 -9.59 -5.33 -18.42
C ALA A 280 -10.78 -4.61 -17.75
N GLU A 281 -11.88 -5.31 -17.53
CA GLU A 281 -13.02 -4.79 -16.76
C GLU A 281 -13.33 -5.74 -15.59
N VAL A 282 -12.62 -5.56 -14.47
CA VAL A 282 -12.66 -6.49 -13.33
C VAL A 282 -12.20 -5.81 -12.03
N VAL A 283 -12.75 -6.23 -10.89
CA VAL A 283 -12.16 -5.97 -9.57
C VAL A 283 -11.22 -7.11 -9.19
N ASN A 284 -9.93 -6.81 -9.19
CA ASN A 284 -8.84 -7.67 -8.77
C ASN A 284 -8.57 -7.52 -7.27
N TYR A 285 -8.55 -8.62 -6.52
CA TYR A 285 -8.30 -8.58 -5.07
C TYR A 285 -7.12 -9.46 -4.63
N PRO A 286 -6.52 -9.19 -3.45
CA PRO A 286 -5.34 -9.90 -2.97
C PRO A 286 -5.51 -11.41 -2.80
N TRP A 287 -4.43 -12.19 -2.88
CA TRP A 287 -3.08 -11.75 -3.21
C TRP A 287 -2.83 -11.74 -4.71
N ASP A 288 -1.99 -10.81 -5.17
CA ASP A 288 -1.41 -10.87 -6.50
C ASP A 288 -0.24 -11.87 -6.58
N ARG A 289 0.55 -11.98 -5.51
CA ARG A 289 1.80 -12.74 -5.52
C ARG A 289 1.67 -14.21 -5.11
N TRP A 290 0.67 -14.56 -4.31
CA TRP A 290 0.58 -15.86 -3.65
C TRP A 290 -0.63 -16.67 -4.07
N GLN A 291 -0.42 -17.97 -4.30
CA GLN A 291 -1.49 -18.92 -4.60
C GLN A 291 -2.45 -19.13 -3.43
N ARG A 292 -1.97 -19.02 -2.19
CA ARG A 292 -2.83 -19.11 -1.01
C ARG A 292 -3.63 -17.81 -0.90
N TYR A 293 -4.87 -17.90 -0.43
CA TYR A 293 -5.69 -16.71 -0.22
C TYR A 293 -5.31 -15.93 1.05
N HIS A 294 -5.74 -14.67 1.11
CA HIS A 294 -5.67 -13.86 2.32
C HIS A 294 -6.59 -14.43 3.41
N ALA A 295 -6.26 -14.21 4.69
CA ALA A 295 -7.08 -14.67 5.82
C ALA A 295 -8.55 -14.20 5.72
N ASP A 296 -8.73 -12.94 5.33
CA ASP A 296 -10.03 -12.31 5.08
C ASP A 296 -10.47 -12.42 3.60
N ASN A 297 -10.18 -13.52 2.90
CA ASN A 297 -10.54 -13.74 1.49
C ASN A 297 -12.01 -13.44 1.18
N ASP A 298 -12.91 -14.01 1.97
CA ASP A 298 -14.36 -13.88 1.74
C ASP A 298 -14.81 -12.43 1.88
N TRP A 299 -14.15 -11.65 2.74
CA TRP A 299 -14.43 -10.23 2.88
C TRP A 299 -13.99 -9.47 1.63
N PHE A 300 -12.76 -9.70 1.14
CA PHE A 300 -12.26 -9.11 -0.10
C PHE A 300 -13.17 -9.44 -1.29
N HIS A 301 -13.48 -10.73 -1.49
CA HIS A 301 -14.37 -11.17 -2.56
C HIS A 301 -15.74 -10.50 -2.46
N SER A 302 -16.33 -10.44 -1.26
CA SER A 302 -17.68 -9.87 -1.09
C SER A 302 -17.77 -8.38 -1.46
N ILE A 303 -16.76 -7.56 -1.10
CA ILE A 303 -16.77 -6.13 -1.44
C ILE A 303 -16.44 -5.91 -2.92
N SER A 304 -15.60 -6.76 -3.52
CA SER A 304 -15.30 -6.74 -4.95
C SER A 304 -16.54 -7.12 -5.78
N ARG A 305 -17.26 -8.16 -5.35
CA ARG A 305 -18.54 -8.58 -5.94
C ARG A 305 -19.60 -7.50 -5.84
N ALA A 306 -19.72 -6.85 -4.68
CA ALA A 306 -20.65 -5.73 -4.51
C ALA A 306 -20.36 -4.57 -5.47
N TYR A 307 -19.08 -4.22 -5.67
CA TYR A 307 -18.68 -3.20 -6.64
C TYR A 307 -19.15 -3.57 -8.06
N ALA A 308 -18.86 -4.79 -8.51
CA ALA A 308 -19.22 -5.27 -9.85
C ALA A 308 -20.75 -5.41 -10.02
N ASP A 309 -21.47 -5.90 -9.01
CA ASP A 309 -22.93 -5.99 -9.03
C ASP A 309 -23.59 -4.62 -9.17
N THR A 310 -23.13 -3.63 -8.40
CA THR A 310 -23.63 -2.26 -8.52
C THR A 310 -23.37 -1.73 -9.93
N VAL A 311 -22.16 -1.94 -10.47
CA VAL A 311 -21.83 -1.56 -11.86
C VAL A 311 -22.82 -2.16 -12.86
N HIS A 312 -23.12 -3.45 -12.76
CA HIS A 312 -24.02 -4.15 -13.71
C HIS A 312 -25.45 -3.64 -13.71
N ASN A 313 -25.89 -2.98 -12.64
CA ASN A 313 -27.21 -2.37 -12.58
C ASN A 313 -27.30 -1.05 -13.37
N TYR A 314 -26.17 -0.39 -13.63
CA TYR A 314 -26.12 0.95 -14.23
C TYR A 314 -25.33 1.02 -15.54
N ALA A 315 -24.59 -0.03 -15.87
CA ALA A 315 -23.82 -0.14 -17.10
C ALA A 315 -24.56 -0.94 -18.19
N PRO A 316 -24.20 -0.79 -19.48
CA PRO A 316 -24.69 -1.65 -20.53
C PRO A 316 -24.27 -3.11 -20.30
N GLN A 317 -25.06 -4.03 -20.84
CA GLN A 317 -24.73 -5.45 -20.80
C GLN A 317 -23.35 -5.69 -21.40
N GLY A 318 -22.51 -6.41 -20.65
CA GLY A 318 -21.14 -6.76 -21.05
C GLY A 318 -20.05 -5.97 -20.32
N TYR A 319 -20.37 -4.80 -19.75
CA TYR A 319 -19.39 -4.03 -18.99
C TYR A 319 -19.06 -4.71 -17.65
N MET A 320 -17.77 -4.82 -17.33
CA MET A 320 -17.24 -5.47 -16.11
C MET A 320 -17.66 -6.93 -15.97
N THR A 321 -17.65 -7.70 -17.07
CA THR A 321 -18.08 -9.11 -17.07
C THR A 321 -16.94 -10.12 -17.17
N ASP A 322 -15.68 -9.68 -17.12
CA ASP A 322 -14.51 -10.55 -17.16
C ASP A 322 -14.44 -11.52 -15.96
N PHE A 323 -13.77 -12.66 -16.13
CA PHE A 323 -13.55 -13.66 -15.07
C PHE A 323 -14.86 -14.13 -14.40
N GLU A 324 -14.96 -14.04 -13.08
CA GLU A 324 -16.16 -14.38 -12.30
C GLU A 324 -17.18 -13.23 -12.36
N TYR A 325 -17.55 -12.83 -13.58
CA TYR A 325 -18.51 -11.77 -13.84
C TYR A 325 -18.10 -10.43 -13.18
N GLY A 326 -16.85 -10.01 -13.34
CA GLY A 326 -16.31 -8.75 -12.85
C GLY A 326 -15.44 -8.85 -11.59
N VAL A 327 -15.07 -10.06 -11.14
CA VAL A 327 -14.21 -10.26 -9.97
C VAL A 327 -13.15 -11.32 -10.23
N THR A 328 -11.94 -11.10 -9.71
CA THR A 328 -10.85 -12.07 -9.79
C THR A 328 -9.87 -11.95 -8.61
N ASN A 329 -9.27 -13.06 -8.20
CA ASN A 329 -8.07 -13.03 -7.37
C ASN A 329 -6.83 -12.78 -8.25
N GLY A 330 -5.91 -11.92 -7.80
CA GLY A 330 -4.75 -11.54 -8.60
C GLY A 330 -3.85 -12.69 -9.02
N TYR A 331 -3.48 -13.58 -8.10
CA TYR A 331 -2.66 -14.74 -8.44
C TYR A 331 -3.38 -15.70 -9.40
N GLU A 332 -4.68 -15.87 -9.24
CA GLU A 332 -5.49 -16.72 -10.13
C GLU A 332 -5.51 -16.16 -11.55
N TRP A 333 -5.59 -14.84 -11.71
CA TRP A 333 -5.45 -14.17 -13.00
C TRP A 333 -4.03 -14.31 -13.56
N TYR A 334 -3.05 -13.63 -12.96
CA TYR A 334 -1.63 -13.85 -13.21
C TYR A 334 -0.77 -13.34 -12.06
N GLN A 335 0.24 -14.11 -11.70
CA GLN A 335 1.13 -13.76 -10.60
C GLN A 335 1.94 -12.50 -10.92
N ILE A 336 1.90 -11.52 -10.02
CA ILE A 336 2.82 -10.37 -10.02
C ILE A 336 3.50 -10.23 -8.65
N ASN A 337 4.72 -9.70 -8.64
CA ASN A 337 5.45 -9.35 -7.43
C ASN A 337 5.71 -7.83 -7.40
N GLY A 338 5.81 -7.26 -6.20
CA GLY A 338 6.10 -5.82 -6.04
C GLY A 338 4.95 -4.89 -6.41
N GLY A 339 3.72 -5.40 -6.40
CA GLY A 339 2.50 -4.61 -6.57
C GLY A 339 2.14 -3.82 -5.32
N ARG A 340 1.47 -2.67 -5.51
CA ARG A 340 1.04 -1.80 -4.41
C ARG A 340 -0.03 -2.45 -3.53
N GLN A 341 -0.99 -3.15 -4.15
CA GLN A 341 -2.09 -3.84 -3.49
C GLN A 341 -1.57 -4.79 -2.39
N ASP A 342 -0.62 -5.64 -2.76
CA ASP A 342 0.00 -6.61 -1.86
C ASP A 342 0.92 -5.96 -0.81
N PHE A 343 1.55 -4.82 -1.13
CA PHE A 343 2.32 -4.03 -0.18
C PHE A 343 1.42 -3.43 0.91
N VAL A 344 0.32 -2.76 0.53
CA VAL A 344 -0.63 -2.16 1.49
C VAL A 344 -1.23 -3.23 2.40
N THR A 345 -1.63 -4.36 1.80
CA THR A 345 -2.28 -5.45 2.55
C THR A 345 -1.32 -6.12 3.53
N TYR A 346 -0.09 -6.43 3.12
CA TYR A 346 0.87 -7.18 3.95
C TYR A 346 1.69 -6.31 4.92
N GLU A 347 2.25 -5.20 4.44
CA GLU A 347 3.16 -4.36 5.23
C GLU A 347 2.38 -3.41 6.15
N LEU A 348 1.29 -2.83 5.65
CA LEU A 348 0.55 -1.77 6.34
C LEU A 348 -0.72 -2.25 7.04
N GLN A 349 -1.08 -3.52 6.85
CA GLN A 349 -2.32 -4.12 7.36
C GLN A 349 -3.58 -3.40 6.86
N GLY A 350 -3.47 -2.64 5.76
CA GLY A 350 -4.61 -2.03 5.08
C GLY A 350 -5.39 -3.07 4.28
N ARG A 351 -6.44 -2.64 3.60
CA ARG A 351 -7.20 -3.46 2.66
C ARG A 351 -7.26 -2.73 1.33
N GLU A 352 -6.54 -3.24 0.33
CA GLU A 352 -6.50 -2.64 -1.00
C GLU A 352 -7.00 -3.62 -2.05
N VAL A 353 -7.75 -3.10 -3.03
CA VAL A 353 -8.06 -3.81 -4.28
C VAL A 353 -7.54 -3.01 -5.48
N THR A 354 -7.40 -3.68 -6.62
CA THR A 354 -7.13 -3.09 -7.93
C THR A 354 -8.41 -3.15 -8.76
N ILE A 355 -8.84 -2.02 -9.32
CA ILE A 355 -10.07 -1.94 -10.12
C ILE A 355 -9.70 -1.58 -11.56
N GLU A 356 -9.86 -2.54 -12.45
CA GLU A 356 -9.69 -2.39 -13.90
C GLU A 356 -10.99 -1.83 -14.48
N LEU A 357 -10.94 -0.59 -14.98
CA LEU A 357 -12.14 0.19 -15.33
C LEU A 357 -12.56 0.06 -16.80
N ASP A 358 -11.64 -0.25 -17.69
CA ASP A 358 -11.82 -0.09 -19.13
C ASP A 358 -10.86 -1.03 -19.86
N ASP A 359 -11.30 -1.67 -20.93
CA ASP A 359 -10.42 -2.42 -21.83
C ASP A 359 -9.47 -1.48 -22.60
N GLU A 360 -9.88 -0.23 -22.83
CA GLU A 360 -9.04 0.78 -23.44
C GLU A 360 -8.14 1.46 -22.41
N TYR A 361 -6.83 1.26 -22.51
CA TYR A 361 -5.85 1.93 -21.65
C TYR A 361 -6.06 3.45 -21.65
N ILE A 362 -6.16 4.04 -22.85
CA ILE A 362 -6.42 5.47 -23.02
C ILE A 362 -7.90 5.65 -23.37
N THR A 363 -8.76 5.82 -22.36
CA THR A 363 -10.20 6.02 -22.57
C THR A 363 -10.47 7.21 -23.50
N PRO A 364 -11.23 7.04 -24.60
CA PRO A 364 -11.62 8.14 -25.48
C PRO A 364 -12.45 9.19 -24.73
N PRO A 365 -12.23 10.51 -24.95
CA PRO A 365 -12.98 11.56 -24.28
C PRO A 365 -14.50 11.39 -24.30
N GLU A 366 -15.05 10.95 -25.43
CA GLU A 366 -16.48 10.69 -25.62
C GLU A 366 -17.06 9.54 -24.79
N LYS A 367 -16.20 8.70 -24.18
CA LYS A 367 -16.61 7.61 -23.29
C LYS A 367 -16.50 7.97 -21.80
N LEU A 368 -15.86 9.09 -21.45
CA LEU A 368 -15.61 9.46 -20.05
C LEU A 368 -16.90 9.65 -19.25
N GLY A 369 -17.89 10.35 -19.80
CA GLY A 369 -19.20 10.51 -19.16
C GLY A 369 -19.93 9.19 -18.91
N ALA A 370 -19.84 8.25 -19.85
CA ALA A 370 -20.43 6.93 -19.71
C ALA A 370 -19.71 6.11 -18.63
N LEU A 371 -18.37 6.10 -18.66
CA LEU A 371 -17.54 5.42 -17.66
C LEU A 371 -17.84 5.93 -16.23
N TRP A 372 -18.07 7.23 -16.07
CA TRP A 372 -18.53 7.80 -14.80
C TRP A 372 -19.90 7.23 -14.37
N GLU A 373 -20.90 7.25 -15.26
CA GLU A 373 -22.24 6.79 -14.89
C GLU A 373 -22.29 5.31 -14.51
N TYR A 374 -21.44 4.49 -15.14
CA TYR A 374 -21.33 3.07 -14.83
C TYR A 374 -20.78 2.84 -13.42
N ASN A 375 -19.76 3.60 -13.01
CA ASN A 375 -18.98 3.31 -11.81
C ASN A 375 -19.33 4.19 -10.59
N ARG A 376 -19.98 5.36 -10.76
CA ARG A 376 -20.08 6.34 -9.66
C ARG A 376 -20.72 5.79 -8.39
N ARG A 377 -21.76 4.95 -8.52
CA ARG A 377 -22.41 4.31 -7.35
C ARG A 377 -21.43 3.37 -6.66
N SER A 378 -20.78 2.48 -7.40
CA SER A 378 -19.79 1.55 -6.86
C SER A 378 -18.59 2.26 -6.22
N LEU A 379 -18.15 3.39 -6.76
CA LEU A 379 -17.11 4.23 -6.16
C LEU A 379 -17.51 4.75 -4.77
N ILE A 380 -18.77 5.18 -4.62
CA ILE A 380 -19.33 5.70 -3.36
C ILE A 380 -19.55 4.54 -2.37
N ASP A 381 -20.23 3.47 -2.81
CA ASP A 381 -20.52 2.27 -2.01
C ASP A 381 -19.23 1.65 -1.45
N TYR A 382 -18.16 1.60 -2.26
CA TYR A 382 -16.90 1.03 -1.83
C TYR A 382 -16.25 1.83 -0.69
N LEU A 383 -16.33 3.17 -0.70
CA LEU A 383 -15.86 3.99 0.43
C LEU A 383 -16.62 3.65 1.73
N GLY A 384 -17.92 3.39 1.62
CA GLY A 384 -18.80 3.01 2.73
C GLY A 384 -18.34 1.76 3.50
N ASN A 385 -17.61 0.84 2.85
CA ASN A 385 -17.10 -0.36 3.51
C ASN A 385 -16.15 -0.05 4.68
N ALA A 386 -15.51 1.12 4.70
CA ALA A 386 -14.65 1.56 5.81
C ALA A 386 -15.45 1.88 7.09
N LEU A 387 -16.77 2.07 7.00
CA LEU A 387 -17.67 2.34 8.12
C LEU A 387 -18.23 1.07 8.77
N TYR A 388 -18.07 -0.08 8.13
CA TYR A 388 -18.62 -1.35 8.61
C TYR A 388 -17.59 -2.19 9.37
N GLY A 389 -18.02 -3.36 9.85
CA GLY A 389 -17.18 -4.27 10.62
C GLY A 389 -17.05 -3.85 12.08
N ILE A 390 -15.94 -4.22 12.72
CA ILE A 390 -15.72 -3.95 14.14
C ILE A 390 -14.93 -2.65 14.28
N HIS A 391 -15.54 -1.66 14.93
CA HIS A 391 -14.88 -0.42 15.31
C HIS A 391 -14.71 -0.43 16.82
N GLY A 392 -13.57 0.02 17.33
CA GLY A 392 -13.40 -0.02 18.77
C GLY A 392 -12.28 0.83 19.32
N LYS A 393 -12.20 0.81 20.65
CA LYS A 393 -11.17 1.51 21.42
C LYS A 393 -10.59 0.57 22.47
N VAL A 394 -9.27 0.44 22.48
CA VAL A 394 -8.53 -0.31 23.49
C VAL A 394 -7.97 0.68 24.51
N ILE A 395 -8.39 0.52 25.75
CA ILE A 395 -8.03 1.41 26.86
C ILE A 395 -7.50 0.61 28.04
N ARG A 396 -6.68 1.25 28.85
CA ARG A 396 -6.20 0.71 30.10
C ARG A 396 -7.32 0.79 31.13
N LYS A 397 -7.63 -0.35 31.74
CA LYS A 397 -8.58 -0.43 32.84
C LYS A 397 -8.15 0.50 33.99
N GLY A 398 -9.10 1.29 34.49
CA GLY A 398 -8.94 2.17 35.66
C GLY A 398 -8.48 3.61 35.37
N ASN A 399 -7.87 3.91 34.21
CA ASN A 399 -7.55 5.30 33.85
C ASN A 399 -7.92 5.71 32.41
N GLY A 400 -8.45 4.78 31.61
CA GLY A 400 -8.97 5.05 30.28
C GLY A 400 -7.91 5.45 29.25
N LYS A 401 -6.62 5.37 29.59
CA LYS A 401 -5.54 5.73 28.65
C LYS A 401 -5.50 4.73 27.48
N PRO A 402 -5.24 5.19 26.25
CA PRO A 402 -5.02 4.34 25.08
C PRO A 402 -4.01 3.21 25.33
N VAL A 403 -4.27 2.04 24.75
CA VAL A 403 -3.33 0.91 24.74
C VAL A 403 -3.03 0.54 23.28
N PRO A 404 -1.74 0.55 22.86
CA PRO A 404 -1.35 0.20 21.49
C PRO A 404 -1.33 -1.32 21.30
N ALA A 405 -2.51 -1.94 21.41
CA ALA A 405 -2.66 -3.39 21.33
C ALA A 405 -2.59 -3.89 19.88
N LYS A 406 -1.99 -5.06 19.70
CA LYS A 406 -2.22 -5.92 18.54
C LYS A 406 -3.55 -6.65 18.72
N ILE A 407 -4.41 -6.58 17.72
CA ILE A 407 -5.72 -7.23 17.67
C ILE A 407 -5.67 -8.32 16.61
N PHE A 408 -5.97 -9.55 17.01
CA PHE A 408 -5.94 -10.70 16.12
C PHE A 408 -6.94 -11.79 16.51
N ILE A 409 -7.29 -12.63 15.55
CA ILE A 409 -8.19 -13.77 15.69
C ILE A 409 -7.35 -15.04 15.61
N ARG A 410 -7.33 -15.80 16.71
CA ARG A 410 -6.54 -17.04 16.82
C ARG A 410 -7.02 -18.08 15.81
N GLY A 411 -6.08 -18.64 15.04
CA GLY A 411 -6.39 -19.64 14.02
C GLY A 411 -6.98 -19.08 12.72
N HIS A 412 -7.15 -17.76 12.61
CA HIS A 412 -7.61 -17.07 11.41
C HIS A 412 -6.51 -16.19 10.83
N ASP A 413 -5.97 -15.27 11.62
CA ASP A 413 -4.99 -14.32 11.10
C ASP A 413 -3.66 -14.98 10.71
N MET A 414 -3.19 -14.65 9.51
CA MET A 414 -1.92 -15.09 8.93
C MET A 414 -1.36 -14.01 8.00
N ASP A 415 -0.11 -14.13 7.55
CA ASP A 415 0.47 -13.21 6.55
C ASP A 415 0.24 -11.72 6.87
N ASN A 416 0.43 -11.34 8.15
CA ASN A 416 0.20 -9.99 8.68
C ASN A 416 -1.24 -9.46 8.62
N SER A 417 -2.27 -10.29 8.49
CA SER A 417 -3.67 -9.83 8.42
C SER A 417 -4.22 -9.18 9.69
N HIS A 418 -3.53 -9.29 10.83
CA HIS A 418 -3.90 -8.66 12.12
C HIS A 418 -3.90 -7.13 12.05
N VAL A 419 -4.50 -6.44 13.03
CA VAL A 419 -4.51 -4.97 13.09
C VAL A 419 -3.95 -4.46 14.42
N PHE A 420 -3.71 -3.15 14.51
CA PHE A 420 -3.22 -2.48 15.72
C PHE A 420 -4.16 -1.36 16.15
N ALA A 421 -4.27 -1.16 17.45
CA ALA A 421 -4.88 0.03 18.01
C ALA A 421 -3.91 1.21 17.88
N ASP A 422 -4.47 2.35 17.49
CA ASP A 422 -3.75 3.61 17.41
C ASP A 422 -3.14 3.97 18.76
N THR A 423 -1.91 4.47 18.74
CA THR A 423 -1.13 4.69 19.97
C THR A 423 -1.59 5.92 20.76
N LEU A 424 -2.23 6.88 20.09
CA LEU A 424 -2.66 8.15 20.67
C LEU A 424 -4.11 8.13 21.15
N THR A 425 -4.94 7.34 20.47
CA THR A 425 -6.38 7.30 20.70
C THR A 425 -6.84 5.92 21.21
N GLY A 426 -6.09 4.86 20.94
CA GLY A 426 -6.48 3.49 21.24
C GLY A 426 -7.51 2.93 20.25
N ARG A 427 -7.88 3.70 19.22
CA ARG A 427 -8.90 3.29 18.26
C ARG A 427 -8.36 2.23 17.30
N PHE A 428 -9.22 1.32 16.88
CA PHE A 428 -8.91 0.36 15.83
C PHE A 428 -10.17 0.10 15.00
N VAL A 429 -9.95 -0.37 13.77
CA VAL A 429 -11.00 -0.91 12.90
C VAL A 429 -10.55 -2.28 12.42
N ARG A 430 -11.48 -3.24 12.43
CA ARG A 430 -11.30 -4.56 11.85
C ARG A 430 -12.39 -4.80 10.81
N LEU A 431 -12.00 -4.69 9.55
CA LEU A 431 -12.79 -5.09 8.40
C LEU A 431 -12.79 -6.62 8.33
N ILE A 432 -13.97 -7.22 8.40
CA ILE A 432 -14.14 -8.68 8.44
C ILE A 432 -15.56 -9.07 8.01
N SER A 433 -15.70 -10.27 7.44
CA SER A 433 -17.00 -10.80 7.00
C SER A 433 -18.01 -10.90 8.15
N PRO A 434 -19.32 -10.81 7.84
CA PRO A 434 -20.39 -11.07 8.79
C PRO A 434 -20.23 -12.43 9.48
N GLY A 435 -20.48 -12.48 10.78
CA GLY A 435 -20.25 -13.69 11.57
C GLY A 435 -20.09 -13.40 13.07
N ARG A 436 -19.73 -14.43 13.83
CA ARG A 436 -19.41 -14.33 15.26
C ARG A 436 -17.92 -14.53 15.47
N TRP A 437 -17.26 -13.54 16.03
CA TRP A 437 -15.80 -13.49 16.10
C TRP A 437 -15.28 -13.37 17.54
N ASN A 438 -14.14 -13.99 17.79
CA ASN A 438 -13.40 -13.88 19.04
C ASN A 438 -12.10 -13.11 18.79
N LEU A 439 -12.04 -11.85 19.24
CA LEU A 439 -10.87 -11.01 19.07
C LEU A 439 -9.96 -11.10 20.30
N THR A 440 -8.68 -11.39 20.08
CA THR A 440 -7.62 -11.37 21.10
C THR A 440 -6.81 -10.08 20.97
N PHE A 441 -6.61 -9.42 22.11
CA PHE A 441 -5.86 -8.18 22.25
C PHE A 441 -4.60 -8.48 23.05
N THR A 442 -3.42 -8.15 22.51
CA THR A 442 -2.13 -8.31 23.21
C THR A 442 -1.34 -7.00 23.13
N ALA A 443 -0.72 -6.61 24.24
CA ALA A 443 0.09 -5.41 24.34
C ALA A 443 1.16 -5.63 25.42
N ALA A 444 2.37 -5.13 25.20
CA ALA A 444 3.44 -5.22 26.19
C ALA A 444 3.01 -4.56 27.51
N GLY A 445 3.12 -5.30 28.62
CA GLY A 445 2.70 -4.83 29.95
C GLY A 445 1.19 -4.96 30.24
N TYR A 446 0.44 -5.67 29.40
CA TYR A 446 -0.99 -5.95 29.59
C TYR A 446 -1.27 -7.45 29.53
N ARG A 447 -2.25 -7.90 30.31
CA ARG A 447 -2.74 -9.28 30.20
C ARG A 447 -3.48 -9.36 28.88
N ASP A 448 -3.24 -10.44 28.14
CA ASP A 448 -4.01 -10.71 26.93
C ASP A 448 -5.50 -10.77 27.28
N THR A 449 -6.30 -10.01 26.55
CA THR A 449 -7.76 -9.97 26.72
C THR A 449 -8.39 -10.61 25.49
N THR A 450 -9.40 -11.45 25.68
CA THR A 450 -10.22 -11.98 24.57
C THR A 450 -11.65 -11.53 24.74
N VAL A 451 -12.17 -10.81 23.78
CA VAL A 451 -13.60 -10.50 23.68
C VAL A 451 -14.20 -11.53 22.74
N SER A 452 -15.15 -12.31 23.26
CA SER A 452 -15.75 -13.43 22.54
C SER A 452 -17.14 -13.06 22.05
N ASP A 453 -17.60 -13.78 21.03
CA ASP A 453 -18.96 -13.72 20.52
C ASP A 453 -19.39 -12.33 19.99
N ILE A 454 -18.45 -11.61 19.36
CA ILE A 454 -18.73 -10.34 18.70
C ILE A 454 -19.50 -10.64 17.42
N LEU A 455 -20.76 -10.21 17.36
CA LEU A 455 -21.60 -10.31 16.17
C LEU A 455 -21.25 -9.19 15.19
N VAL A 456 -20.87 -9.55 13.96
CA VAL A 456 -20.70 -8.65 12.83
C VAL A 456 -21.82 -8.93 11.83
N GLU A 457 -22.56 -7.91 11.44
CA GLU A 457 -23.65 -7.98 10.46
C GLU A 457 -23.25 -7.27 9.16
N THR A 458 -23.83 -7.71 8.03
CA THR A 458 -23.62 -7.08 6.72
C THR A 458 -24.03 -5.60 6.74
N GLY A 459 -23.17 -4.73 6.20
CA GLY A 459 -23.46 -3.30 6.08
C GLY A 459 -23.67 -2.59 7.41
N ARG A 460 -23.14 -3.13 8.52
CA ARG A 460 -23.29 -2.56 9.85
C ARG A 460 -21.97 -2.40 10.58
N ARG A 461 -21.92 -1.34 11.39
CA ARG A 461 -20.85 -1.07 12.34
C ARG A 461 -21.15 -1.76 13.67
N THR A 462 -20.15 -2.41 14.23
CA THR A 462 -20.17 -3.00 15.57
C THR A 462 -19.15 -2.29 16.44
N ASP A 463 -19.62 -1.50 17.42
CA ASP A 463 -18.74 -0.76 18.32
C ASP A 463 -18.39 -1.55 19.57
N ILE A 464 -17.09 -1.64 19.91
CA ILE A 464 -16.61 -2.25 21.16
C ILE A 464 -15.59 -1.38 21.90
N ILE A 465 -15.65 -1.41 23.23
CA ILE A 465 -14.61 -0.86 24.10
C ILE A 465 -13.96 -2.02 24.82
N VAL A 466 -12.63 -2.08 24.75
CA VAL A 466 -11.85 -3.15 25.36
C VAL A 466 -10.96 -2.57 26.45
N GLU A 467 -11.24 -2.95 27.69
CA GLU A 467 -10.39 -2.63 28.81
C GLU A 467 -9.33 -3.70 28.99
N MET A 468 -8.07 -3.33 28.84
CA MET A 468 -6.95 -4.23 29.13
C MET A 468 -6.46 -3.99 30.55
N ASP A 469 -6.42 -5.09 31.31
CA ASP A 469 -5.76 -5.14 32.61
C ASP A 469 -4.25 -5.06 32.38
N SER A 470 -3.61 -4.01 32.88
CA SER A 470 -2.15 -3.97 32.90
C SER A 470 -1.67 -5.19 33.67
N VAL A 471 -0.78 -6.00 33.09
CA VAL A 471 0.04 -6.87 33.92
C VAL A 471 0.86 -5.88 34.73
N VAL A 472 0.54 -5.80 36.01
CA VAL A 472 1.54 -5.34 36.96
C VAL A 472 2.65 -6.39 36.92
N THR A 473 3.52 -6.35 35.90
CA THR A 473 4.88 -6.82 36.07
C THR A 473 5.41 -5.92 37.17
N GLY A 474 5.41 -6.41 38.40
CA GLY A 474 5.68 -5.67 39.64
C GLY A 474 6.70 -4.55 39.48
N ILE A 475 6.23 -3.37 39.08
CA ILE A 475 6.83 -2.08 39.31
C ILE A 475 5.62 -1.18 39.56
N HIS A 476 5.21 -1.18 40.85
CA HIS A 476 4.10 -0.45 41.49
C HIS A 476 2.96 -1.31 42.06
N SER A 477 3.33 -2.35 42.82
CA SER A 477 2.89 -2.52 44.22
C SER A 477 3.67 -3.60 44.97
N GLU A 478 4.90 -3.92 44.55
CA GLU A 478 5.83 -4.68 45.38
C GLU A 478 7.21 -4.03 45.30
N ASN A 479 7.83 -3.89 46.47
CA ASN A 479 9.23 -3.56 46.70
C ASN A 479 10.14 -4.01 45.54
N SER A 480 10.55 -3.10 44.65
CA SER A 480 11.57 -3.44 43.65
C SER A 480 12.86 -3.75 44.41
N LYS A 481 13.26 -5.03 44.50
CA LYS A 481 14.53 -5.41 45.16
C LYS A 481 15.77 -4.96 44.38
N ASN A 482 15.60 -4.52 43.12
CA ASN A 482 16.68 -4.20 42.17
C ASN A 482 16.64 -2.74 41.70
N VAL A 483 17.80 -2.23 41.26
CA VAL A 483 17.94 -0.90 40.65
C VAL A 483 17.38 -0.92 39.23
N LEU A 484 16.67 0.15 38.85
CA LEU A 484 16.18 0.37 37.49
C LEU A 484 16.88 1.58 36.87
N LEU A 485 17.28 1.45 35.60
CA LEU A 485 17.90 2.49 34.79
C LEU A 485 17.00 2.82 33.61
N TYR A 486 16.61 4.08 33.42
CA TYR A 486 15.77 4.47 32.29
C TYR A 486 15.94 5.95 31.89
N PRO A 487 15.86 6.29 30.60
CA PRO A 487 15.85 5.37 29.47
C PRO A 487 17.18 4.59 29.38
N ASN A 488 17.14 3.37 28.85
CA ASN A 488 18.33 2.54 28.61
C ASN A 488 18.05 1.71 27.34
N PRO A 489 18.48 2.15 26.14
CA PRO A 489 19.56 3.11 25.89
C PRO A 489 19.29 4.54 26.37
N ALA A 490 20.32 5.17 26.97
CA ALA A 490 20.31 6.54 27.45
C ALA A 490 20.98 7.48 26.44
N GLY A 491 20.43 8.68 26.27
CA GLY A 491 21.10 9.78 25.57
C GLY A 491 22.01 10.54 26.53
N GLU A 492 21.66 11.80 26.84
CA GLU A 492 22.46 12.67 27.71
C GLU A 492 22.33 12.36 29.22
N PHE A 493 21.25 11.70 29.64
CA PHE A 493 21.00 11.36 31.04
C PHE A 493 20.36 9.99 31.20
N VAL A 494 20.54 9.38 32.38
CA VAL A 494 19.83 8.17 32.80
C VAL A 494 19.25 8.36 34.19
N MET A 495 17.98 8.01 34.38
CA MET A 495 17.36 7.98 35.69
C MET A 495 17.65 6.65 36.37
N VAL A 496 18.08 6.73 37.63
CA VAL A 496 18.31 5.63 38.53
C VAL A 496 17.20 5.60 39.56
N ARG A 497 16.43 4.51 39.57
CA ARG A 497 15.47 4.24 40.63
C ARG A 497 15.98 3.11 41.50
N LEU A 498 16.09 3.38 42.79
CA LEU A 498 16.67 2.48 43.79
C LEU A 498 15.58 1.74 44.58
N PRO A 499 15.83 0.50 45.05
CA PRO A 499 14.93 -0.26 45.92
C PRO A 499 14.48 0.50 47.15
N GLU A 500 13.22 0.34 47.59
CA GLU A 500 12.66 1.06 48.75
C GLU A 500 13.49 0.91 50.01
N ASN A 501 14.10 -0.25 50.26
CA ASN A 501 14.92 -0.51 51.44
C ASN A 501 16.35 0.06 51.38
N VAL A 502 16.73 0.72 50.30
CA VAL A 502 18.03 1.37 50.14
C VAL A 502 17.86 2.86 50.42
N PHE A 503 18.55 3.37 51.44
CA PHE A 503 18.50 4.78 51.86
C PHE A 503 19.89 5.34 52.13
N GLY A 504 20.00 6.66 52.10
CA GLY A 504 21.24 7.37 52.41
C GLY A 504 22.15 7.56 51.19
N ARG A 505 23.44 7.76 51.47
CA ARG A 505 24.45 8.16 50.49
C ARG A 505 24.98 6.95 49.72
N LEU A 506 24.82 6.98 48.40
CA LEU A 506 25.19 5.89 47.49
C LEU A 506 26.20 6.39 46.47
N ARG A 507 27.29 5.64 46.33
CA ARG A 507 28.31 5.87 45.31
C ARG A 507 27.90 5.18 44.02
N VAL A 508 27.91 5.90 42.91
CA VAL A 508 27.65 5.38 41.57
C VAL A 508 28.93 5.47 40.76
N GLU A 509 29.39 4.35 40.22
CA GLU A 509 30.59 4.27 39.39
C GLU A 509 30.22 3.67 38.04
N ILE A 510 30.73 4.25 36.95
CA ILE A 510 30.54 3.73 35.59
C ILE A 510 31.88 3.22 35.07
N PHE A 511 31.90 2.01 34.54
CA PHE A 511 33.07 1.32 34.02
C PHE A 511 32.91 0.99 32.53
N SER A 512 34.05 0.96 31.82
CA SER A 512 34.13 0.34 30.49
C SER A 512 33.95 -1.18 30.60
N LEU A 513 33.72 -1.85 29.46
CA LEU A 513 33.71 -3.33 29.40
C LEU A 513 35.07 -3.96 29.75
N THR A 514 36.16 -3.20 29.65
CA THR A 514 37.51 -3.64 30.07
C THR A 514 37.77 -3.44 31.57
N GLY A 515 36.79 -2.90 32.32
CA GLY A 515 36.88 -2.68 33.77
C GLY A 515 37.52 -1.36 34.19
N ALA A 516 37.83 -0.45 33.26
CA ALA A 516 38.36 0.87 33.60
C ALA A 516 37.23 1.77 34.13
N LYS A 517 37.44 2.44 35.28
CA LYS A 517 36.48 3.41 35.83
C LYS A 517 36.48 4.68 34.98
N LEU A 518 35.31 5.08 34.49
CA LEU A 518 35.10 6.21 33.59
C LEU A 518 34.46 7.42 34.29
N SER A 519 33.58 7.17 35.26
CA SER A 519 32.91 8.21 36.03
C SER A 519 32.56 7.72 37.44
N GLU A 520 32.50 8.64 38.39
CA GLU A 520 32.06 8.42 39.75
C GLU A 520 31.21 9.62 40.20
N SER A 521 30.05 9.32 40.77
CA SER A 521 29.15 10.31 41.36
C SER A 521 28.53 9.78 42.64
N VAL A 522 27.87 10.66 43.37
CA VAL A 522 27.18 10.30 44.61
C VAL A 522 25.74 10.75 44.52
N ILE A 523 24.81 9.84 44.82
CA ILE A 523 23.38 10.13 44.91
C ILE A 523 22.92 9.93 46.35
N GLU A 524 22.12 10.86 46.85
CA GLU A 524 21.45 10.73 48.14
C GLU A 524 20.02 10.27 47.94
N LYS A 525 19.66 9.15 48.57
CA LYS A 525 18.29 8.66 48.59
C LYS A 525 17.62 9.00 49.92
N ASN A 526 16.82 10.06 49.86
CA ASN A 526 16.01 10.58 50.97
C ASN A 526 14.49 10.38 50.75
N ASP A 527 14.11 9.92 49.55
CA ASP A 527 12.73 9.66 49.14
C ASP A 527 12.67 8.55 48.06
N ILE A 528 11.48 8.26 47.56
CA ILE A 528 11.27 7.24 46.51
C ILE A 528 11.48 7.79 45.09
N SER A 529 11.79 9.07 44.95
CA SER A 529 11.93 9.72 43.66
C SER A 529 13.17 9.18 42.92
N PRO A 530 13.11 8.99 41.59
CA PRO A 530 14.28 8.64 40.78
C PRO A 530 15.40 9.70 40.90
N ARG A 531 16.65 9.30 40.64
CA ARG A 531 17.82 10.19 40.61
C ARG A 531 18.37 10.28 39.20
N ILE A 532 18.61 11.49 38.72
CA ILE A 532 19.15 11.73 37.38
C ILE A 532 20.68 11.64 37.44
N LEU A 533 21.27 10.87 36.54
CA LEU A 533 22.71 10.85 36.28
C LEU A 533 22.99 11.44 34.91
N ASP A 534 23.86 12.45 34.88
CA ASP A 534 24.41 13.02 33.64
C ASP A 534 25.43 12.03 33.05
N VAL A 535 25.17 11.59 31.82
CA VAL A 535 26.01 10.66 31.06
C VAL A 535 26.41 11.21 29.70
N LYS A 536 26.22 12.51 29.45
CA LYS A 536 26.47 13.16 28.15
C LYS A 536 27.92 13.05 27.67
N ASN A 537 28.86 12.91 28.60
CA ASN A 537 30.29 12.79 28.31
C ASN A 537 30.74 11.35 27.97
N LEU A 538 29.84 10.36 28.08
CA LEU A 538 30.11 9.00 27.63
C LEU A 538 29.87 8.90 26.12
N ARG A 539 30.68 8.11 25.42
CA ARG A 539 30.49 7.85 23.98
C ARG A 539 29.39 6.80 23.77
N ASN A 540 28.85 6.68 22.57
CA ASN A 540 27.90 5.61 22.26
C ASN A 540 28.56 4.24 22.49
N GLY A 541 27.88 3.35 23.22
CA GLY A 541 28.44 2.05 23.59
C GLY A 541 27.85 1.43 24.85
N PHE A 542 28.45 0.31 25.28
CA PHE A 542 28.05 -0.46 26.46
C PHE A 542 28.95 -0.18 27.65
N TYR A 543 28.35 -0.01 28.82
CA TYR A 543 29.00 0.31 30.08
C TYR A 543 28.44 -0.55 31.22
N ILE A 544 29.21 -0.68 32.30
CA ILE A 544 28.76 -1.28 33.56
C ILE A 544 28.60 -0.14 34.57
N ILE A 545 27.40 0.02 35.13
CA ILE A 545 27.18 0.92 36.27
C ILE A 545 27.12 0.09 37.55
N SER A 546 27.86 0.53 38.57
CA SER A 546 27.96 -0.05 39.90
C SER A 546 27.44 0.96 40.92
N ILE A 547 26.47 0.56 41.73
CA ILE A 547 25.92 1.39 42.80
C ILE A 547 26.24 0.72 44.13
N THR A 548 26.97 1.42 45.00
CA THR A 548 27.43 0.90 46.29
C THR A 548 26.99 1.81 47.43
N GLY A 549 26.37 1.24 48.46
CA GLY A 549 26.02 1.94 49.70
C GLY A 549 27.07 1.70 50.78
N GLU A 550 27.70 2.77 51.25
CA GLU A 550 28.83 2.70 52.19
C GLU A 550 28.41 2.18 53.58
N THR A 551 27.18 2.44 54.00
CA THR A 551 26.65 2.05 55.32
C THR A 551 25.79 0.78 55.30
N LEU A 552 25.20 0.41 54.16
CA LEU A 552 24.18 -0.64 54.05
C LEU A 552 24.68 -1.98 53.49
N LYS A 553 25.99 -2.14 53.23
CA LYS A 553 26.56 -3.31 52.50
C LYS A 553 25.77 -3.63 51.21
N TYR A 554 25.27 -2.60 50.54
CA TYR A 554 24.51 -2.73 49.31
C TYR A 554 25.46 -2.56 48.12
N LYS A 555 25.44 -3.49 47.17
CA LYS A 555 26.14 -3.35 45.88
C LYS A 555 25.27 -3.90 44.76
N HIS A 556 25.10 -3.13 43.70
CA HIS A 556 24.36 -3.55 42.52
C HIS A 556 25.10 -3.14 41.24
N ASN A 557 25.23 -4.07 40.31
CA ASN A 557 25.83 -3.81 38.99
C ASN A 557 24.78 -4.02 37.90
N SER A 558 24.72 -3.12 36.93
CA SER A 558 23.81 -3.21 35.79
C SER A 558 24.48 -2.73 34.50
N ARG A 559 23.89 -3.09 33.36
CA ARG A 559 24.34 -2.65 32.04
C ARG A 559 23.70 -1.31 31.68
N LEU A 560 24.52 -0.38 31.20
CA LEU A 560 24.09 0.91 30.68
C LEU A 560 24.49 1.00 29.20
N ILE A 561 23.54 1.32 28.34
CA ILE A 561 23.76 1.54 26.91
C ILE A 561 23.63 3.04 26.66
N ILE A 562 24.64 3.65 26.02
CA ILE A 562 24.60 5.05 25.60
C ILE A 562 24.38 5.12 24.09
N ASN A 563 23.43 5.93 23.67
CA ASN A 563 23.11 6.21 22.27
C ASN A 563 22.62 7.67 22.12
N HIS A 564 23.57 8.57 21.85
CA HIS A 564 23.30 9.97 21.47
C HIS A 564 22.82 10.08 20.03
#